data_AF-A0A533B7C2-F1
#
_entry.id   AF-A0A533B7C2-F1
#
_cell.length_a   1.000
_cell.length_b   1.000
_cell.length_c   1.000
_cell.angle_alpha   90.00
_cell.angle_beta   90.00
_cell.angle_gamma   90.00
#
_symmetry.space_group_name_H-M   'P 1'
#
loop_
_entity.id
_entity.type
_entity.pdbx_description
1 polymer ?
#
loop_
_entity_poly.entity_id
_entity_poly.type
_entity_poly.pdbx_seq_one_letter_code
_entity_poly.pdbx_strand_id
1 'polypeptide(L)'
;MNENSSRRFTMIVLVLGGIGLFLAGALLSRTMPMMGMMGLCGGTGQGMMDQRSMKDMMQGMMSGILPPGIEPDNLPKPESQGARALSTYCSQCHNLPSPRMHPAEDWPRVASRMLIRERMMAGMRGMMMQVKAPTSQEEEILMQYLKTHALQALASGTVPAPDTVGAALFQQTCSQCHALPDPKQHTAVEWSVVVNRMRQNIKSMGRREIIDQEAKDITAYLELTSR
;
A
#
# COMPACT_ATOMS: atom_id res chain seq x y z
N MET A 1 41.09 31.76 -20.46
CA MET A 1 41.55 32.48 -19.25
C MET A 1 40.46 32.27 -18.20
N ASN A 2 40.57 31.20 -17.40
CA ASN A 2 41.10 31.18 -16.00
C ASN A 2 40.20 31.99 -15.05
N GLU A 3 39.72 31.54 -13.89
CA GLU A 3 40.02 30.49 -12.89
C GLU A 3 38.69 30.26 -12.10
N ASN A 4 38.20 29.06 -11.81
CA ASN A 4 38.61 28.05 -10.82
C ASN A 4 38.86 28.57 -9.39
N SER A 5 37.93 28.32 -8.46
CA SER A 5 38.33 27.90 -7.10
C SER A 5 37.21 27.20 -6.34
N SER A 6 37.42 25.90 -6.15
CA SER A 6 36.67 24.99 -5.30
C SER A 6 37.10 25.16 -3.85
N ARG A 7 36.16 25.17 -2.89
CA ARG A 7 36.47 24.94 -1.48
C ARG A 7 35.54 23.89 -0.88
N ARG A 8 36.11 22.69 -0.77
CA ARG A 8 35.61 21.52 -0.04
C ARG A 8 35.66 21.81 1.46
N PHE A 9 34.59 21.54 2.18
CA PHE A 9 34.57 21.54 3.65
C PHE A 9 34.85 20.13 4.16
N THR A 10 35.95 19.99 4.90
CA THR A 10 36.47 18.76 5.49
C THR A 10 35.87 18.57 6.89
N MET A 11 35.37 17.35 7.16
CA MET A 11 34.98 16.86 8.48
C MET A 11 36.15 16.87 9.46
N ILE A 12 35.91 17.32 10.70
CA ILE A 12 36.76 17.01 11.85
C ILE A 12 35.86 16.42 12.94
N VAL A 13 36.09 15.13 13.24
CA VAL A 13 35.50 14.39 14.35
C VAL A 13 36.48 14.45 15.52
N LEU A 14 36.02 14.97 16.66
CA LEU A 14 36.76 14.97 17.93
C LEU A 14 36.27 13.79 18.79
N VAL A 15 37.15 12.81 19.00
CA VAL A 15 36.97 11.68 19.92
C VAL A 15 37.76 11.99 21.18
N LEU A 16 37.10 12.01 22.34
CA LEU A 16 37.76 12.03 23.64
C LEU A 16 37.09 11.04 24.60
N GLY A 17 37.90 10.12 25.10
CA GLY A 17 38.01 9.92 26.54
C GLY A 17 37.28 8.74 27.16
N GLY A 18 38.06 7.72 27.51
CA GLY A 18 37.92 7.02 28.78
C GLY A 18 37.45 5.56 28.67
N ILE A 19 38.30 4.64 29.13
CA ILE A 19 37.98 3.62 30.14
C ILE A 19 39.31 2.96 30.55
N GLY A 20 39.54 2.93 31.86
CA GLY A 20 40.76 2.44 32.49
C GLY A 20 40.82 0.92 32.66
N LEU A 21 42.04 0.47 32.94
CA LEU A 21 42.49 -0.85 33.38
C LEU A 21 41.55 -1.55 34.38
N PHE A 22 41.49 -2.88 34.36
CA PHE A 22 42.00 -3.71 35.46
C PHE A 22 41.91 -5.24 35.21
N LEU A 23 43.04 -5.89 35.52
CA LEU A 23 43.25 -7.21 36.15
C LEU A 23 43.29 -8.52 35.35
N ALA A 24 44.38 -9.22 35.66
CA ALA A 24 44.83 -10.53 35.25
C ALA A 24 44.07 -11.68 35.93
N GLY A 25 44.15 -12.89 35.35
CA GLY A 25 43.68 -14.11 36.00
C GLY A 25 43.93 -15.39 35.21
N ALA A 26 45.04 -16.04 35.55
CA ALA A 26 45.52 -17.40 35.30
C ALA A 26 44.65 -18.47 34.58
N LEU A 27 45.34 -19.19 33.69
CA LEU A 27 45.04 -20.57 33.25
C LEU A 27 44.86 -21.53 34.44
N LEU A 28 43.89 -22.44 34.35
CA LEU A 28 44.02 -23.82 34.84
C LEU A 28 43.00 -24.74 34.15
N SER A 29 43.51 -25.76 33.47
CA SER A 29 42.77 -26.87 32.88
C SER A 29 42.10 -27.74 33.96
N ARG A 30 40.86 -28.17 33.71
CA ARG A 30 40.31 -29.38 34.35
C ARG A 30 39.29 -30.04 33.42
N THR A 31 39.59 -31.28 33.08
CA THR A 31 38.70 -32.27 32.48
C THR A 31 37.55 -32.63 33.43
N MET A 32 36.47 -33.19 32.86
CA MET A 32 35.38 -34.04 33.42
C MET A 32 33.98 -33.54 32.97
N PRO A 33 32.93 -34.37 33.03
CA PRO A 33 32.68 -35.55 32.20
C PRO A 33 31.32 -35.45 31.49
N MET A 34 31.04 -36.41 30.59
CA MET A 34 29.68 -36.67 30.10
C MET A 34 28.72 -36.91 31.28
N MET A 35 27.67 -36.10 31.37
CA MET A 35 26.43 -36.46 32.05
C MET A 35 25.26 -36.00 31.20
N GLY A 36 24.48 -36.98 30.77
CA GLY A 36 23.33 -36.80 29.92
C GLY A 36 22.30 -35.86 30.55
N MET A 37 21.83 -34.93 29.74
CA MET A 37 20.47 -34.40 29.83
C MET A 37 19.72 -34.82 28.57
N MET A 38 19.29 -36.08 28.54
CA MET A 38 18.06 -36.44 27.83
C MET A 38 16.90 -35.86 28.65
N GLY A 39 16.73 -34.54 28.54
CA GLY A 39 15.54 -33.83 28.96
C GLY A 39 14.49 -34.01 27.87
N LEU A 40 13.49 -34.84 28.17
CA LEU A 40 12.26 -35.02 27.42
C LEU A 40 11.51 -33.68 27.32
N CYS A 41 11.89 -32.82 26.38
CA CYS A 41 10.96 -31.83 25.83
C CYS A 41 10.22 -32.53 24.68
N GLY A 42 9.26 -33.37 25.06
CA GLY A 42 8.11 -33.70 24.22
C GLY A 42 7.30 -32.43 23.98
N GLY A 43 7.83 -31.53 23.16
CA GLY A 43 7.14 -30.36 22.64
C GLY A 43 6.32 -30.78 21.43
N THR A 44 5.23 -31.50 21.64
CA THR A 44 4.17 -31.61 20.66
C THR A 44 3.62 -30.21 20.37
N GLY A 45 3.74 -29.75 19.12
CA GLY A 45 3.03 -28.58 18.61
C GLY A 45 3.86 -27.29 18.56
N GLN A 46 4.94 -27.28 17.78
CA GLN A 46 5.46 -26.02 17.26
C GLN A 46 4.38 -25.45 16.32
N GLY A 47 3.61 -24.51 16.85
CA GLY A 47 2.38 -24.00 16.26
C GLY A 47 2.59 -23.46 14.86
N MET A 48 2.06 -24.18 13.87
CA MET A 48 1.79 -23.59 12.57
C MET A 48 0.76 -22.49 12.80
N MET A 49 1.16 -21.22 12.60
CA MET A 49 0.22 -20.10 12.61
C MET A 49 -0.90 -20.41 11.60
N ASP A 50 -2.15 -20.24 12.02
CA ASP A 50 -3.27 -20.47 11.12
C ASP A 50 -3.24 -19.48 9.94
N GLN A 51 -3.92 -19.83 8.84
CA GLN A 51 -3.92 -19.00 7.63
C GLN A 51 -4.52 -17.60 7.86
N ARG A 52 -5.42 -17.42 8.84
CA ARG A 52 -6.02 -16.12 9.15
C ARG A 52 -4.99 -15.22 9.83
N SER A 53 -4.25 -15.74 10.79
CA SER A 53 -3.16 -15.04 11.48
C SER A 53 -2.08 -14.54 10.51
N MET A 54 -1.74 -15.34 9.49
CA MET A 54 -0.79 -14.92 8.47
C MET A 54 -1.36 -13.87 7.50
N LYS A 55 -2.65 -14.00 7.13
CA LYS A 55 -3.34 -12.97 6.35
C LYS A 55 -3.35 -11.64 7.09
N ASP A 56 -3.69 -11.62 8.37
CA ASP A 56 -3.74 -10.40 9.18
C ASP A 56 -2.35 -9.76 9.32
N MET A 57 -1.31 -10.58 9.47
CA MET A 57 0.08 -10.11 9.46
C MET A 57 0.45 -9.44 8.13
N MET A 58 0.14 -10.08 7.00
CA MET A 58 0.42 -9.54 5.67
C MET A 58 -0.34 -8.23 5.41
N GLN A 59 -1.62 -8.19 5.78
CA GLN A 59 -2.43 -6.98 5.68
C GLN A 59 -1.88 -5.86 6.57
N GLY A 60 -1.47 -6.18 7.80
CA GLY A 60 -0.84 -5.25 8.72
C GLY A 60 0.46 -4.67 8.18
N MET A 61 1.31 -5.49 7.56
CA MET A 61 2.55 -5.04 6.93
C MET A 61 2.31 -4.10 5.74
N MET A 62 1.22 -4.28 5.00
CA MET A 62 0.83 -3.42 3.88
C MET A 62 0.01 -2.20 4.32
N SER A 63 -0.40 -2.14 5.59
CA SER A 63 -1.10 -1.00 6.17
C SER A 63 -0.22 0.24 6.10
N GLY A 64 -0.80 1.38 5.73
CA GLY A 64 -0.07 2.64 5.52
C GLY A 64 0.69 2.75 4.20
N ILE A 65 0.88 1.66 3.45
CA ILE A 65 1.37 1.71 2.06
C ILE A 65 0.19 1.83 1.10
N LEU A 66 -0.89 1.10 1.39
CA LEU A 66 -2.12 1.08 0.60
C LEU A 66 -3.25 1.77 1.38
N PRO A 67 -4.21 2.40 0.69
CA PRO A 67 -5.38 2.94 1.35
C PRO A 67 -6.24 1.81 1.95
N PRO A 68 -7.16 2.15 2.87
CA PRO A 68 -8.20 1.22 3.33
C PRO A 68 -8.95 0.59 2.15
N GLY A 69 -9.31 -0.68 2.30
CA GLY A 69 -10.02 -1.41 1.27
C GLY A 69 -11.51 -1.08 1.22
N ILE A 70 -12.18 -1.68 0.25
CA ILE A 70 -13.62 -1.70 0.11
C ILE A 70 -14.17 -3.06 0.57
N GLU A 71 -15.32 -3.08 1.22
CA GLU A 71 -16.01 -4.35 1.51
C GLU A 71 -16.54 -4.99 0.20
N PRO A 72 -16.55 -6.34 0.09
CA PRO A 72 -17.02 -7.03 -1.11
C PRO A 72 -18.43 -6.59 -1.56
N ASP A 73 -19.36 -6.39 -0.61
CA ASP A 73 -20.74 -6.01 -0.91
C ASP A 73 -20.87 -4.59 -1.48
N ASN A 74 -19.85 -3.75 -1.26
CA ASN A 74 -19.79 -2.39 -1.79
C ASN A 74 -19.12 -2.33 -3.17
N LEU A 75 -18.69 -3.46 -3.73
CA LEU A 75 -18.18 -3.51 -5.09
C LEU A 75 -19.30 -3.26 -6.12
N PRO A 76 -19.02 -2.60 -7.26
CA PRO A 76 -19.98 -2.50 -8.35
C PRO A 76 -20.42 -3.88 -8.86
N LYS A 77 -21.72 -4.19 -8.87
CA LYS A 77 -22.23 -5.53 -9.23
C LYS A 77 -21.53 -6.64 -8.39
N PRO A 78 -21.74 -6.68 -7.07
CA PRO A 78 -21.01 -7.56 -6.16
C PRO A 78 -21.22 -9.05 -6.47
N GLU A 79 -22.38 -9.41 -7.04
CA GLU A 79 -22.72 -10.76 -7.47
C GLU A 79 -22.17 -11.16 -8.86
N SER A 80 -21.38 -10.30 -9.50
CA SER A 80 -20.75 -10.63 -10.78
C SER A 80 -19.58 -11.58 -10.60
N GLN A 81 -19.25 -12.35 -11.64
CA GLN A 81 -18.05 -13.19 -11.63
C GLN A 81 -16.78 -12.36 -11.42
N GLY A 82 -16.72 -11.15 -11.97
CA GLY A 82 -15.59 -10.22 -11.81
C GLY A 82 -15.42 -9.71 -10.38
N ALA A 83 -16.50 -9.32 -9.71
CA ALA A 83 -16.45 -8.88 -8.31
C ALA A 83 -16.02 -10.02 -7.37
N ARG A 84 -16.53 -11.24 -7.61
CA ARG A 84 -16.10 -12.44 -6.87
C ARG A 84 -14.63 -12.77 -7.13
N ALA A 85 -14.17 -12.70 -8.37
CA ALA A 85 -12.76 -12.91 -8.72
C ALA A 85 -11.86 -11.89 -8.01
N LEU A 86 -12.22 -10.60 -8.06
CA LEU A 86 -11.46 -9.53 -7.39
C LEU A 86 -11.36 -9.77 -5.89
N SER A 87 -12.48 -10.10 -5.23
CA SER A 87 -12.53 -10.40 -3.81
C SER A 87 -11.71 -11.65 -3.46
N THR A 88 -11.79 -12.69 -4.28
CA THR A 88 -11.10 -13.97 -4.06
C THR A 88 -9.58 -13.82 -4.16
N TYR A 89 -9.09 -13.12 -5.19
CA TYR A 89 -7.67 -13.07 -5.49
C TYR A 89 -6.96 -11.92 -4.78
N CYS A 90 -7.49 -10.70 -4.86
CA CYS A 90 -6.78 -9.50 -4.42
C CYS A 90 -6.87 -9.24 -2.91
N SER A 91 -7.79 -9.89 -2.18
CA SER A 91 -7.90 -9.74 -0.72
C SER A 91 -7.05 -10.75 0.09
N GLN A 92 -6.28 -11.60 -0.59
CA GLN A 92 -5.46 -12.64 0.05
C GLN A 92 -4.25 -12.05 0.79
N CYS A 93 -3.73 -10.91 0.31
CA CYS A 93 -2.47 -10.34 0.78
C CYS A 93 -2.63 -8.95 1.41
N HIS A 94 -3.59 -8.16 0.95
CA HIS A 94 -3.86 -6.81 1.43
C HIS A 94 -5.38 -6.56 1.44
N ASN A 95 -5.79 -5.37 1.88
CA ASN A 95 -7.20 -4.97 1.82
C ASN A 95 -7.71 -4.96 0.38
N LEU A 96 -8.99 -5.30 0.18
CA LEU A 96 -9.60 -5.40 -1.14
C LEU A 96 -9.60 -4.04 -1.86
N PRO A 97 -8.93 -3.89 -3.02
CA PRO A 97 -8.89 -2.62 -3.74
C PRO A 97 -10.22 -2.32 -4.43
N SER A 98 -10.55 -1.04 -4.56
CA SER A 98 -11.69 -0.60 -5.37
C SER A 98 -11.32 -0.53 -6.85
N PRO A 99 -12.16 -1.00 -7.79
CA PRO A 99 -11.99 -0.77 -9.22
C PRO A 99 -11.89 0.72 -9.60
N ARG A 100 -12.42 1.61 -8.76
CA ARG A 100 -12.39 3.07 -8.99
C ARG A 100 -11.07 3.73 -8.55
N MET A 101 -10.03 2.97 -8.18
CA MET A 101 -8.73 3.53 -7.79
C MET A 101 -7.88 3.97 -8.99
N HIS A 102 -8.06 3.33 -10.15
CA HIS A 102 -7.28 3.61 -11.35
C HIS A 102 -8.18 3.71 -12.59
N PRO A 103 -7.78 4.49 -13.61
CA PRO A 103 -8.47 4.51 -14.88
C PRO A 103 -8.26 3.19 -15.65
N ALA A 104 -9.10 2.94 -16.64
CA ALA A 104 -9.18 1.64 -17.33
C ALA A 104 -7.85 1.24 -18.00
N GLU A 105 -7.14 2.21 -18.56
CA GLU A 105 -5.85 2.06 -19.22
C GLU A 105 -4.71 1.67 -18.25
N ASP A 106 -4.84 2.00 -16.96
CA ASP A 106 -3.83 1.71 -15.95
C ASP A 106 -3.98 0.30 -15.34
N TRP A 107 -5.19 -0.25 -15.34
CA TRP A 107 -5.48 -1.54 -14.71
C TRP A 107 -4.62 -2.70 -15.21
N PRO A 108 -4.32 -2.87 -16.51
CA PRO A 108 -3.40 -3.89 -16.99
C PRO A 108 -2.05 -3.85 -16.27
N ARG A 109 -1.45 -2.66 -16.17
CA ARG A 109 -0.14 -2.49 -15.52
C ARG A 109 -0.20 -2.78 -14.02
N VAL A 110 -1.24 -2.29 -13.33
CA VAL A 110 -1.38 -2.43 -11.88
C VAL A 110 -1.69 -3.88 -11.49
N ALA A 111 -2.71 -4.48 -12.11
CA ALA A 111 -3.18 -5.81 -11.77
C ALA A 111 -2.17 -6.90 -12.18
N SER A 112 -1.53 -6.79 -13.35
CA SER A 112 -0.55 -7.81 -13.79
C SER A 112 0.62 -7.96 -12.83
N ARG A 113 1.07 -6.88 -12.17
CA ARG A 113 2.10 -6.98 -11.12
C ARG A 113 1.65 -7.84 -9.94
N MET A 114 0.38 -7.73 -9.54
CA MET A 114 -0.19 -8.52 -8.44
C MET A 114 -0.39 -9.96 -8.86
N LEU A 115 -0.92 -10.19 -10.07
CA LEU A 115 -1.14 -11.53 -10.61
C LEU A 115 0.15 -12.33 -10.80
N ILE A 116 1.24 -11.68 -11.23
CA ILE A 116 2.58 -12.29 -11.27
C ILE A 116 3.03 -12.71 -9.86
N ARG A 117 2.85 -11.82 -8.87
CA ARG A 117 3.18 -12.13 -7.48
C ARG A 117 2.31 -13.26 -6.92
N GLU A 118 1.01 -13.29 -7.20
CA GLU A 118 0.10 -14.36 -6.80
C GLU A 118 0.55 -15.71 -7.36
N ARG A 119 0.90 -15.78 -8.65
CA ARG A 119 1.42 -17.01 -9.28
C ARG A 119 2.73 -17.48 -8.65
N MET A 120 3.66 -16.55 -8.41
CA MET A 120 4.91 -16.85 -7.73
C MET A 120 4.65 -17.45 -6.34
N MET A 121 3.75 -16.84 -5.56
CA MET A 121 3.40 -17.30 -4.22
C MET A 121 2.63 -18.64 -4.25
N ALA A 122 1.73 -18.84 -5.22
CA ALA A 122 1.00 -20.08 -5.41
C ALA A 122 1.93 -21.27 -5.77
N GLY A 123 3.04 -20.99 -6.47
CA GLY A 123 4.07 -21.98 -6.80
C GLY A 123 4.92 -22.43 -5.60
N MET A 124 4.98 -21.64 -4.53
CA MET A 124 5.72 -21.95 -3.30
C MET A 124 4.93 -22.87 -2.34
N ARG A 125 4.32 -23.94 -2.88
CA ARG A 125 3.52 -24.90 -2.10
C ARG A 125 4.33 -25.47 -0.93
N GLY A 126 3.78 -25.39 0.28
CA GLY A 126 4.41 -25.85 1.53
C GLY A 126 5.02 -24.74 2.39
N MET A 127 5.16 -23.52 1.86
CA MET A 127 5.41 -22.32 2.65
C MET A 127 4.10 -21.85 3.32
N MET A 128 4.19 -21.06 4.41
CA MET A 128 3.12 -20.75 5.37
C MET A 128 1.81 -20.12 4.80
N MET A 129 1.74 -19.80 3.50
CA MET A 129 0.57 -19.20 2.84
C MET A 129 0.11 -20.00 1.62
N GLN A 130 -1.15 -20.44 1.63
CA GLN A 130 -1.79 -21.08 0.47
C GLN A 130 -2.47 -20.02 -0.42
N VAL A 131 -1.65 -19.27 -1.16
CA VAL A 131 -2.15 -18.26 -2.11
C VAL A 131 -2.72 -18.95 -3.35
N LYS A 132 -3.93 -18.55 -3.76
CA LYS A 132 -4.55 -18.94 -5.01
C LYS A 132 -4.13 -17.99 -6.13
N ALA A 133 -3.89 -18.53 -7.31
CA ALA A 133 -3.69 -17.76 -8.54
C ALA A 133 -4.83 -18.05 -9.52
N PRO A 134 -5.34 -17.04 -10.25
CA PRO A 134 -6.40 -17.24 -11.22
C PRO A 134 -5.95 -18.04 -12.44
N THR A 135 -6.88 -18.78 -13.03
CA THR A 135 -6.76 -19.30 -14.40
C THR A 135 -6.77 -18.16 -15.42
N SER A 136 -6.37 -18.43 -16.67
CA SER A 136 -6.37 -17.41 -17.73
C SER A 136 -7.77 -16.82 -17.98
N GLN A 137 -8.82 -17.65 -17.88
CA GLN A 137 -10.21 -17.20 -18.05
C GLN A 137 -10.65 -16.28 -16.89
N GLU A 138 -10.29 -16.62 -15.65
CA GLU A 138 -10.61 -15.78 -14.49
C GLU A 138 -9.84 -14.45 -14.51
N GLU A 139 -8.59 -14.46 -14.97
CA GLU A 139 -7.82 -13.22 -15.18
C GLU A 139 -8.50 -12.31 -16.21
N GLU A 140 -8.99 -12.86 -17.32
CA GLU A 140 -9.71 -12.08 -18.33
C GLU A 140 -11.00 -11.47 -17.74
N ILE A 141 -11.78 -12.25 -17.01
CA ILE A 141 -12.99 -11.79 -16.31
C ILE A 141 -12.65 -10.68 -15.31
N LEU A 142 -11.60 -10.86 -14.51
CA LEU A 142 -11.12 -9.89 -13.54
C LEU A 142 -10.68 -8.59 -14.23
N MET A 143 -9.90 -8.68 -15.29
CA MET A 143 -9.39 -7.54 -16.04
C MET A 143 -10.53 -6.75 -16.69
N GLN A 144 -11.49 -7.45 -17.29
CA GLN A 144 -12.66 -6.81 -17.89
C GLN A 144 -13.48 -6.09 -16.82
N TYR A 145 -13.67 -6.71 -15.66
CA TYR A 145 -14.40 -6.10 -14.55
C TYR A 145 -13.71 -4.84 -14.02
N LEU A 146 -12.40 -4.88 -13.79
CA LEU A 146 -11.62 -3.72 -13.35
C LEU A 146 -11.72 -2.55 -14.34
N LYS A 147 -11.59 -2.83 -15.65
CA LYS A 147 -11.73 -1.81 -16.71
C LYS A 147 -13.14 -1.24 -16.80
N THR A 148 -14.15 -2.09 -16.71
CA THR A 148 -15.57 -1.68 -16.82
C THR A 148 -16.00 -0.77 -15.67
N HIS A 149 -15.44 -1.00 -14.48
CA HIS A 149 -15.77 -0.26 -13.26
C HIS A 149 -14.66 0.70 -12.82
N ALA A 150 -13.79 1.05 -13.75
CA ALA A 150 -12.63 1.90 -13.51
C ALA A 150 -12.99 3.33 -13.09
N LEU A 151 -11.99 4.05 -12.60
CA LEU A 151 -12.08 5.49 -12.39
C LEU A 151 -12.37 6.20 -13.74
N GLN A 152 -13.32 7.13 -13.74
CA GLN A 152 -13.45 8.08 -14.84
C GLN A 152 -12.47 9.22 -14.58
N ALA A 153 -11.34 9.23 -15.30
CA ALA A 153 -10.30 10.23 -15.14
C ALA A 153 -10.49 11.41 -16.10
N LEU A 154 -10.07 12.60 -15.67
CA LEU A 154 -9.90 13.74 -16.56
C LEU A 154 -8.81 13.43 -17.60
N ALA A 155 -9.05 13.87 -18.83
CA ALA A 155 -7.99 13.91 -19.82
C ALA A 155 -6.86 14.84 -19.34
N SER A 156 -5.61 14.49 -19.63
CA SER A 156 -4.46 15.29 -19.19
C SER A 156 -4.58 16.75 -19.68
N GLY A 157 -4.38 17.72 -18.77
CA GLY A 157 -4.44 19.14 -19.09
C GLY A 157 -5.85 19.74 -19.21
N THR A 158 -6.90 19.01 -18.85
CA THR A 158 -8.30 19.47 -19.02
C THR A 158 -9.00 19.88 -17.72
N VAL A 159 -8.24 20.25 -16.67
CA VAL A 159 -8.80 20.68 -15.37
C VAL A 159 -9.66 21.94 -15.59
N PRO A 160 -10.99 21.89 -15.31
CA PRO A 160 -11.84 23.07 -15.42
C PRO A 160 -11.41 24.20 -14.48
N ALA A 161 -11.61 25.46 -14.90
CA ALA A 161 -11.30 26.64 -14.09
C ALA A 161 -9.92 26.57 -13.36
N PRO A 162 -8.82 26.31 -14.09
CA PRO A 162 -7.53 25.96 -13.51
C PRO A 162 -6.92 27.08 -12.65
N ASP A 163 -7.34 28.32 -12.85
CA ASP A 163 -6.85 29.49 -12.12
C ASP A 163 -7.48 29.67 -10.72
N THR A 164 -8.42 28.81 -10.34
CA THR A 164 -9.04 28.85 -9.00
C THR A 164 -8.17 28.15 -7.96
N VAL A 165 -8.23 28.62 -6.71
CA VAL A 165 -7.52 27.98 -5.58
C VAL A 165 -7.93 26.51 -5.42
N GLY A 166 -9.24 26.22 -5.55
CA GLY A 166 -9.76 24.85 -5.45
C GLY A 166 -9.26 23.93 -6.58
N ALA A 167 -9.16 24.42 -7.82
CA ALA A 167 -8.61 23.65 -8.93
C ALA A 167 -7.11 23.33 -8.73
N ALA A 168 -6.33 24.33 -8.30
CA ALA A 168 -4.91 24.15 -8.01
C ALA A 168 -4.69 23.13 -6.87
N LEU A 169 -5.44 23.26 -5.78
CA LEU A 169 -5.40 22.32 -4.65
C LEU A 169 -5.83 20.92 -5.08
N PHE A 170 -6.90 20.79 -5.86
CA PHE A 170 -7.37 19.52 -6.40
C PHE A 170 -6.29 18.84 -7.25
N GLN A 171 -5.68 19.58 -8.18
CA GLN A 171 -4.62 19.05 -9.03
C GLN A 171 -3.40 18.62 -8.21
N GLN A 172 -2.89 19.47 -7.33
CA GLN A 172 -1.70 19.19 -6.53
C GLN A 172 -1.90 18.07 -5.51
N THR A 173 -3.11 17.92 -4.99
CA THR A 173 -3.41 16.96 -3.93
C THR A 173 -3.84 15.61 -4.48
N CYS A 174 -4.82 15.59 -5.39
CA CYS A 174 -5.47 14.37 -5.83
C CYS A 174 -4.68 13.60 -6.90
N SER A 175 -3.72 14.25 -7.58
CA SER A 175 -2.86 13.58 -8.58
C SER A 175 -1.67 12.82 -7.96
N GLN A 176 -1.49 12.89 -6.64
CA GLN A 176 -0.33 12.27 -5.97
C GLN A 176 -0.36 10.73 -5.99
N CYS A 177 -1.51 10.11 -6.21
CA CYS A 177 -1.68 8.66 -6.09
C CYS A 177 -2.22 8.01 -7.37
N HIS A 178 -3.14 8.67 -8.07
CA HIS A 178 -3.77 8.18 -9.30
C HIS A 178 -4.13 9.36 -10.20
N ALA A 179 -4.63 9.08 -11.41
CA ALA A 179 -5.16 10.11 -12.30
C ALA A 179 -6.26 10.95 -11.62
N LEU A 180 -6.42 12.21 -12.04
CA LEU A 180 -7.43 13.08 -11.46
C LEU A 180 -8.83 12.58 -11.83
N PRO A 181 -9.75 12.46 -10.87
CA PRO A 181 -11.14 12.11 -11.17
C PRO A 181 -11.82 13.21 -11.99
N ASP A 182 -12.64 12.85 -12.98
CA ASP A 182 -13.58 13.78 -13.60
C ASP A 182 -14.60 14.29 -12.56
N PRO A 183 -14.73 15.62 -12.33
CA PRO A 183 -15.73 16.19 -11.44
C PRO A 183 -17.18 15.74 -11.73
N LYS A 184 -17.49 15.35 -12.98
CA LYS A 184 -18.83 14.92 -13.40
C LYS A 184 -19.19 13.49 -13.02
N GLN A 185 -18.25 12.70 -12.52
CA GLN A 185 -18.52 11.30 -12.14
C GLN A 185 -19.29 11.16 -10.81
N HIS A 186 -19.46 12.26 -10.09
CA HIS A 186 -20.21 12.37 -8.85
C HIS A 186 -21.08 13.62 -8.91
N THR A 187 -22.21 13.58 -8.21
CA THR A 187 -23.04 14.78 -7.99
C THR A 187 -22.34 15.75 -7.03
N ALA A 188 -22.78 17.01 -7.03
CA ALA A 188 -22.27 18.01 -6.10
C ALA A 188 -22.31 17.52 -4.64
N VAL A 189 -23.45 16.98 -4.20
CA VAL A 189 -23.64 16.52 -2.81
C VAL A 189 -22.69 15.38 -2.44
N GLU A 190 -22.39 14.48 -3.38
CA GLU A 190 -21.49 13.34 -3.15
C GLU A 190 -20.03 13.73 -2.99
N TRP A 191 -19.60 14.88 -3.55
CA TRP A 191 -18.20 15.29 -3.51
C TRP A 191 -17.69 15.50 -2.08
N SER A 192 -18.53 16.04 -1.20
CA SER A 192 -18.19 16.18 0.23
C SER A 192 -17.80 14.84 0.87
N VAL A 193 -18.52 13.76 0.56
CA VAL A 193 -18.25 12.41 1.06
C VAL A 193 -16.95 11.87 0.46
N VAL A 194 -16.74 12.07 -0.85
CA VAL A 194 -15.54 11.62 -1.55
C VAL A 194 -14.28 12.29 -1.03
N VAL A 195 -14.29 13.61 -0.85
CA VAL A 195 -13.15 14.38 -0.32
C VAL A 195 -12.83 13.96 1.11
N ASN A 196 -13.83 13.79 1.96
CA ASN A 196 -13.62 13.31 3.34
C ASN A 196 -13.00 11.91 3.38
N ARG A 197 -13.48 10.98 2.54
CA ARG A 197 -12.88 9.65 2.41
C ARG A 197 -11.42 9.73 1.93
N MET A 198 -11.13 10.56 0.93
CA MET A 198 -9.75 10.72 0.44
C MET A 198 -8.83 11.33 1.48
N ARG A 199 -9.30 12.30 2.27
CA ARG A 199 -8.56 12.86 3.39
C ARG A 199 -8.19 11.78 4.42
N GLN A 200 -9.12 10.89 4.76
CA GLN A 200 -8.84 9.75 5.65
C GLN A 200 -7.83 8.77 5.04
N ASN A 201 -7.97 8.45 3.76
CA ASN A 201 -7.04 7.56 3.06
C ASN A 201 -5.61 8.15 3.03
N ILE A 202 -5.45 9.42 2.67
CA ILE A 202 -4.17 10.15 2.67
C ILE A 202 -3.53 10.11 4.05
N LYS A 203 -4.32 10.38 5.10
CA LYS A 203 -3.88 10.29 6.49
C LYS A 203 -3.41 8.88 6.88
N SER A 204 -4.19 7.85 6.56
CA SER A 204 -3.82 6.46 6.88
C SER A 204 -2.53 6.01 6.21
N MET A 205 -2.17 6.62 5.07
CA MET A 205 -0.93 6.36 4.34
C MET A 205 0.24 7.25 4.80
N GLY A 206 0.07 8.03 5.87
CA GLY A 206 1.12 8.91 6.39
C GLY A 206 1.55 10.02 5.43
N ARG A 207 0.68 10.40 4.48
CA ARG A 207 0.92 11.52 3.54
C ARG A 207 0.54 12.85 4.21
N ARG A 208 0.92 13.98 3.59
CA ARG A 208 0.52 15.31 4.07
C ARG A 208 -1.00 15.37 4.16
N GLU A 209 -1.52 15.60 5.37
CA GLU A 209 -2.95 15.73 5.58
C GLU A 209 -3.51 16.96 4.83
N ILE A 210 -4.70 16.79 4.25
CA ILE A 210 -5.51 17.89 3.74
C ILE A 210 -6.14 18.60 4.95
N ILE A 211 -5.84 19.87 5.15
CA ILE A 211 -6.43 20.64 6.26
C ILE A 211 -7.87 21.05 5.95
N ASP A 212 -8.63 21.48 6.97
CA ASP A 212 -10.07 21.77 6.81
C ASP A 212 -10.36 22.83 5.73
N GLN A 213 -9.52 23.86 5.62
CA GLN A 213 -9.71 24.88 4.60
C GLN A 213 -9.46 24.34 3.18
N GLU A 214 -8.38 23.58 2.98
CA GLU A 214 -8.09 22.95 1.69
C GLU A 214 -9.21 21.98 1.28
N ALA A 215 -9.75 21.21 2.23
CA ALA A 215 -10.85 20.29 1.97
C ALA A 215 -12.13 21.03 1.54
N LYS A 216 -12.44 22.18 2.16
CA LYS A 216 -13.55 23.05 1.75
C LYS A 216 -13.35 23.61 0.35
N ASP A 217 -12.16 24.12 0.05
CA ASP A 217 -11.85 24.74 -1.24
C ASP A 217 -11.89 23.71 -2.38
N ILE A 218 -11.36 22.50 -2.16
CA ILE A 218 -11.45 21.38 -3.11
C ILE A 218 -12.91 20.95 -3.30
N THR A 219 -13.68 20.81 -2.21
CA THR A 219 -15.08 20.39 -2.28
C THR A 219 -15.93 21.40 -3.06
N ALA A 220 -15.81 22.69 -2.74
CA ALA A 220 -16.56 23.75 -3.43
C ALA A 220 -16.24 23.79 -4.93
N TYR A 221 -14.96 23.59 -5.30
CA TYR A 221 -14.55 23.48 -6.69
C TYR A 221 -15.18 22.28 -7.40
N LEU A 222 -15.17 21.10 -6.78
CA LEU A 222 -15.75 19.88 -7.35
C LEU A 222 -17.28 19.98 -7.48
N GLU A 223 -17.96 20.55 -6.48
CA GLU A 223 -19.41 20.83 -6.52
C GLU A 223 -19.82 21.80 -7.64
N LEU A 224 -18.99 22.81 -7.90
CA LEU A 224 -19.23 23.78 -8.97
C LEU A 224 -19.06 23.12 -10.35
N THR A 225 -18.06 22.26 -10.48
CA THR A 225 -17.64 21.68 -11.77
C THR A 225 -18.28 20.33 -12.08
N SER A 226 -19.05 19.75 -11.16
CA SER A 226 -19.82 18.52 -11.35
C SER A 226 -21.13 18.69 -12.13
N ARG A 227 -21.39 19.90 -12.66
CA ARG A 227 -22.64 20.24 -13.36
C ARG A 227 -22.58 19.97 -14.86
#